data_AF-R7LFJ5-F1
#
_entry.id   AF-R7LFJ5-F1
#
_cell.length_a   1.000
_cell.length_b   1.000
_cell.length_c   1.000
_cell.angle_alpha   90.00
_cell.angle_beta   90.00
_cell.angle_gamma   90.00
#
_symmetry.space_group_name_H-M   'P 1'
#
loop_
_entity.id
_entity.type
_entity.pdbx_description
1 polymer ?
#
loop_
_entity_poly.entity_id
_entity_poly.type
_entity_poly.pdbx_seq_one_letter_code
_entity_poly.pdbx_strand_id
1 'polypeptide(L)'
;MRRFYGDCTGFVKADANGAICFPGTWYIREVTDFTAQLAGLVKKGQYVLLNSTPGETGEPTADALDFLANEVVTPAAAAVKEGNVTQEVYTKYLDLYAEFMAMPRTSAAEGLDEGYYYRIRNAYFTNYYAAVNASGNVAPKTLVNNDKSFYWVVKKNNDGSVKLTNAKTGKMAYPANTTADANVMMGKDYDWMLEEITTDQGQSGIAIVEETGALSWYTNPSNWANNVIMKPKDWGASIWTFEKLDIAVGITAPTVDNNQQPTIYYDLQGRRVANPTKGIFITNHGEKVLK
;
A
#
# COMPACT_ATOMS: atom_id res chain seq x y z
N MET A 1 17.90 31.78 35.42
CA MET A 1 16.84 31.37 36.36
C MET A 1 15.93 30.38 35.64
N ARG A 2 15.86 29.11 36.09
CA ARG A 2 14.94 28.12 35.50
C ARG A 2 13.53 28.52 35.92
N ARG A 3 12.69 28.96 34.97
CA ARG A 3 11.37 29.57 35.24
C ARG A 3 10.23 28.55 35.40
N PHE A 4 10.49 27.29 35.08
CA PHE A 4 9.59 26.17 35.33
C PHE A 4 10.41 25.01 35.88
N TYR A 5 9.85 24.30 36.85
CA TYR A 5 10.35 23.01 37.26
C TYR A 5 9.17 22.06 37.49
N GLY A 6 9.34 20.82 37.05
CA GLY A 6 8.46 19.72 37.45
C GLY A 6 9.02 19.12 38.74
N ASP A 7 8.15 18.84 39.69
CA ASP A 7 8.45 17.87 40.75
C ASP A 7 7.76 16.54 40.43
N CYS A 8 8.07 15.50 41.19
CA CYS A 8 7.51 14.15 40.98
C CYS A 8 6.02 14.05 41.30
N THR A 9 5.29 15.16 41.45
CA THR A 9 3.83 15.18 41.68
C THR A 9 3.01 15.19 40.39
N GLY A 10 3.67 15.32 39.23
CA GLY A 10 2.99 15.36 37.93
C GLY A 10 2.44 16.73 37.52
N PHE A 11 2.67 17.77 38.32
CA PHE A 11 2.26 19.15 38.02
C PHE A 11 3.45 20.04 37.69
N VAL A 12 3.31 20.88 36.65
CA VAL A 12 4.27 21.93 36.31
C VAL A 12 4.03 23.13 37.22
N LYS A 13 5.03 23.54 37.99
CA LYS A 13 4.95 24.68 38.90
C LYS A 13 5.73 25.88 38.32
N ALA A 14 5.14 27.06 38.44
CA ALA A 14 5.78 28.34 38.10
C ALA A 14 6.17 29.06 39.40
N ASP A 15 7.32 29.76 39.38
CA ASP A 15 7.73 30.62 40.51
C ASP A 15 6.68 31.71 40.75
N ALA A 16 6.28 31.87 42.01
CA ALA A 16 5.29 32.87 42.42
C ALA A 16 5.87 34.28 42.28
N ASN A 17 5.65 34.93 41.14
CA ASN A 17 5.98 36.34 40.97
C ASN A 17 4.67 37.13 40.82
N GLY A 18 4.25 37.79 41.91
CA GLY A 18 2.92 38.38 42.11
C GLY A 18 2.61 39.67 41.33
N ALA A 19 3.16 39.86 40.14
CA ALA A 19 2.88 41.03 39.31
C ALA A 19 1.93 40.66 38.15
N ILE A 20 0.64 40.99 38.32
CA ILE A 20 -0.49 40.62 37.44
C ILE A 20 -0.40 41.26 36.02
N CYS A 21 0.54 42.17 35.77
CA CYS A 21 0.55 43.05 34.58
C CYS A 21 1.82 43.00 33.71
N PHE A 22 2.64 41.94 33.76
CA PHE A 22 3.75 41.79 32.79
C PHE A 22 3.26 41.25 31.43
N PRO A 23 3.69 41.84 30.29
CA PRO A 23 3.59 41.19 28.98
C PRO A 23 4.41 39.89 29.03
N GLY A 24 3.72 38.75 29.15
CA GLY A 24 4.34 37.45 29.45
C GLY A 24 3.62 36.63 30.53
N THR A 25 2.51 37.12 31.11
CA THR A 25 1.63 36.32 31.96
C THR A 25 0.91 35.26 31.13
N TRP A 26 1.27 33.99 31.33
CA TRP A 26 0.59 32.84 30.71
C TRP A 26 -0.43 32.27 31.69
N TYR A 27 -1.62 31.92 31.19
CA TYR A 27 -2.66 31.24 31.96
C TYR A 27 -2.96 29.87 31.36
N ILE A 28 -3.19 28.89 32.23
CA ILE A 28 -3.76 27.59 31.82
C ILE A 28 -5.26 27.81 31.68
N ARG A 29 -5.79 27.60 30.49
CA ARG A 29 -7.24 27.64 30.23
C ARG A 29 -7.71 26.23 29.92
N GLU A 30 -8.77 25.82 30.60
CA GLU A 30 -9.49 24.61 30.23
C GLU A 30 -10.06 24.78 28.81
N VAL A 31 -9.78 23.82 27.94
CA VAL A 31 -10.31 23.83 26.58
C VAL A 31 -11.75 23.35 26.66
N THR A 32 -12.70 24.25 26.46
CA THR A 32 -14.14 23.94 26.42
C THR A 32 -14.67 23.86 24.99
N ASP A 33 -13.91 24.37 24.02
CA ASP A 33 -14.23 24.32 22.59
C ASP A 33 -13.09 23.61 21.84
N PHE A 34 -13.41 22.45 21.29
CA PHE A 34 -12.51 21.56 20.57
C PHE A 34 -12.57 21.76 19.04
N THR A 35 -13.20 22.84 18.56
CA THR A 35 -13.41 23.09 17.12
C THR A 35 -12.09 23.10 16.35
N ALA A 36 -11.03 23.70 16.92
CA ALA A 36 -9.72 23.77 16.27
C ALA A 36 -9.05 22.39 16.15
N GLN A 37 -9.19 21.56 17.18
CA GLN A 37 -8.66 20.19 17.21
C GLN A 37 -9.39 19.31 16.20
N LEU A 38 -10.73 19.40 16.16
CA LEU A 38 -11.53 18.68 15.18
C LEU A 38 -11.22 19.14 13.75
N ALA A 39 -11.03 20.44 13.52
CA ALA A 39 -10.59 20.96 12.23
C ALA A 39 -9.20 20.43 11.82
N GLY A 40 -8.29 20.22 12.78
CA GLY A 40 -7.01 19.57 12.55
C GLY A 40 -7.15 18.12 12.10
N LEU A 41 -8.04 17.36 12.76
CA LEU A 41 -8.37 15.98 12.37
C LEU A 41 -8.98 15.91 10.97
N VAL A 42 -9.93 16.80 10.65
CA VAL A 42 -10.54 16.92 9.31
C VAL A 42 -9.46 17.14 8.25
N LYS A 43 -8.54 18.09 8.47
CA LYS A 43 -7.44 18.34 7.52
C LYS A 43 -6.54 17.12 7.34
N LYS A 44 -6.25 16.38 8.42
CA LYS A 44 -5.47 15.15 8.36
C LYS A 44 -6.20 14.08 7.52
N GLY A 45 -7.49 13.87 7.75
CA GLY A 45 -8.29 12.93 6.96
C GLY A 45 -8.37 13.33 5.48
N GLN A 46 -8.60 14.61 5.18
CA GLN A 46 -8.57 15.13 3.81
C GLN A 46 -7.23 14.92 3.11
N TYR A 47 -6.12 15.11 3.84
CA TYR A 47 -4.78 14.84 3.31
C TYR A 47 -4.61 13.37 2.94
N VAL A 48 -5.06 12.45 3.80
CA VAL A 48 -5.03 11.00 3.49
C VAL A 48 -5.86 10.70 2.25
N LEU A 49 -7.10 11.17 2.17
CA LEU A 49 -7.98 10.95 1.01
C LEU A 49 -7.39 11.47 -0.31
N LEU A 50 -6.65 12.57 -0.28
CA LEU A 50 -6.06 13.16 -1.49
C LEU A 50 -4.80 12.45 -1.97
N ASN A 51 -4.02 11.87 -1.06
CA ASN A 51 -2.69 11.34 -1.37
C ASN A 51 -2.62 9.80 -1.34
N SER A 52 -3.65 9.12 -0.86
CA SER A 52 -3.68 7.65 -0.86
C SER A 52 -3.88 7.13 -2.27
N THR A 53 -3.23 6.01 -2.59
CA THR A 53 -3.40 5.32 -3.88
C THR A 53 -4.02 3.95 -3.61
N PRO A 54 -5.36 3.84 -3.49
CA PRO A 54 -6.00 2.58 -3.16
C PRO A 54 -5.63 1.48 -4.15
N GLY A 55 -5.26 0.32 -3.61
CA GLY A 55 -4.76 -0.83 -4.37
C GLY A 55 -3.24 -0.93 -4.44
N GLU A 56 -2.47 0.08 -4.02
CA GLU A 56 -1.02 -0.06 -3.81
C GLU A 56 -0.73 -0.70 -2.45
N THR A 57 0.33 -1.51 -2.37
CA THR A 57 0.72 -2.21 -1.14
C THR A 57 0.95 -1.23 0.02
N GLY A 58 0.34 -1.52 1.18
CA GLY A 58 0.46 -0.70 2.38
C GLY A 58 -0.41 0.56 2.38
N GLU A 59 -1.15 0.86 1.31
CA GLU A 59 -2.13 1.94 1.26
C GLU A 59 -3.47 1.50 1.90
N PRO A 60 -4.28 2.45 2.40
CA PRO A 60 -5.65 2.15 2.83
C PRO A 60 -6.47 1.56 1.67
N THR A 61 -7.33 0.58 1.99
CA THR A 61 -8.25 0.01 1.02
C THR A 61 -9.33 1.01 0.60
N ALA A 62 -10.02 0.75 -0.51
CA ALA A 62 -11.15 1.58 -0.95
C ALA A 62 -12.22 1.70 0.15
N ASP A 63 -12.58 0.59 0.79
CA ASP A 63 -13.55 0.57 1.90
C ASP A 63 -13.08 1.41 3.10
N ALA A 64 -11.78 1.41 3.42
CA ALA A 64 -11.22 2.23 4.49
C ALA A 64 -11.25 3.73 4.14
N LEU A 65 -10.98 4.08 2.87
CA LEU A 65 -11.08 5.46 2.40
C LEU A 65 -12.54 5.93 2.38
N ASP A 66 -13.48 5.08 1.98
CA ASP A 66 -14.91 5.37 2.02
C ASP A 66 -15.39 5.59 3.46
N PHE A 67 -14.97 4.75 4.40
CA PHE A 67 -15.23 4.94 5.83
C PHE A 67 -14.65 6.28 6.33
N LEU A 68 -13.38 6.57 6.03
CA LEU A 68 -12.75 7.84 6.41
C LEU A 68 -13.51 9.05 5.86
N ALA A 69 -13.94 8.98 4.60
CA ALA A 69 -14.65 10.07 3.95
C ALA A 69 -16.05 10.30 4.54
N ASN A 70 -16.82 9.21 4.71
CA ASN A 70 -18.24 9.28 5.02
C ASN A 70 -18.53 9.31 6.53
N GLU A 71 -17.77 8.56 7.33
CA GLU A 71 -18.02 8.44 8.77
C GLU A 71 -17.19 9.43 9.60
N VAL A 72 -16.03 9.87 9.08
CA VAL A 72 -15.13 10.78 9.80
C VAL A 72 -15.14 12.18 9.19
N VAL A 73 -14.57 12.34 7.98
CA VAL A 73 -14.22 13.66 7.43
C VAL A 73 -15.44 14.52 7.14
N THR A 74 -16.43 14.00 6.41
CA THR A 74 -17.64 14.74 6.04
C THR A 74 -18.44 15.20 7.28
N PRO A 75 -18.82 14.32 8.21
CA PRO A 75 -19.60 14.72 9.38
C PRO A 75 -18.78 15.58 10.37
N ALA A 76 -17.49 15.32 10.57
CA ALA A 76 -16.64 16.18 11.39
C ALA A 76 -16.49 17.59 10.80
N ALA A 77 -16.38 17.71 9.47
CA ALA A 77 -16.32 19.01 8.80
C ALA A 77 -17.63 19.81 8.96
N ALA A 78 -18.78 19.13 9.04
CA ALA A 78 -20.06 19.78 9.35
C ALA A 78 -20.07 20.30 10.81
N ALA A 79 -19.67 19.48 11.77
CA ALA A 79 -19.57 19.88 13.18
C ALA A 79 -18.59 21.06 13.39
N VAL A 80 -17.46 21.10 12.67
CA VAL A 80 -16.53 22.24 12.70
C VAL A 80 -17.18 23.54 12.20
N LYS A 81 -18.05 23.47 11.19
CA LYS A 81 -18.75 24.66 10.67
C LYS A 81 -19.78 25.22 11.65
N GLU A 82 -20.42 24.34 12.43
CA GLU A 82 -21.35 24.75 13.50
C GLU A 82 -20.62 25.45 14.66
N GLY A 83 -19.37 25.04 14.94
CA GLY A 83 -18.54 25.59 16.01
C GLY A 83 -18.96 25.11 17.41
N ASN A 84 -18.27 25.59 18.45
CA ASN A 84 -18.51 25.18 19.85
C ASN A 84 -18.47 23.66 20.07
N VAL A 85 -17.54 22.97 19.40
CA VAL A 85 -17.40 21.50 19.49
C VAL A 85 -17.06 21.09 20.93
N THR A 86 -17.87 20.21 21.51
CA THR A 86 -17.62 19.67 22.85
C THR A 86 -16.51 18.61 22.84
N GLN A 87 -15.96 18.30 24.01
CA GLN A 87 -14.99 17.23 24.15
C GLN A 87 -15.55 15.87 23.71
N GLU A 88 -16.83 15.59 24.00
CA GLU A 88 -17.51 14.34 23.63
C GLU A 88 -17.58 14.18 22.11
N VAL A 89 -17.96 15.23 21.39
CA VAL A 89 -18.03 15.22 19.92
C VAL A 89 -16.63 15.04 19.32
N TYR A 90 -15.62 15.74 19.85
CA TYR A 90 -14.24 15.56 19.39
C TYR A 90 -13.73 14.13 19.63
N THR A 91 -13.97 13.57 20.82
CA THR A 91 -13.53 12.22 21.19
C THR A 91 -14.19 11.17 20.30
N LYS A 92 -15.50 11.30 20.02
CA LYS A 92 -16.20 10.42 19.06
C LYS A 92 -15.47 10.35 17.70
N TYR A 93 -15.12 11.48 17.11
CA TYR A 93 -14.42 11.48 15.81
C TYR A 93 -12.98 11.01 15.90
N LEU A 94 -12.31 11.23 17.03
CA LEU A 94 -10.99 10.67 17.29
C LEU A 94 -11.05 9.14 17.33
N ASP A 95 -12.07 8.57 17.96
CA ASP A 95 -12.28 7.11 18.05
C ASP A 95 -12.60 6.52 16.67
N LEU A 96 -13.46 7.16 15.88
CA LEU A 96 -13.72 6.73 14.49
C LEU A 96 -12.46 6.83 13.63
N TYR A 97 -11.62 7.85 13.82
CA TYR A 97 -10.34 7.93 13.12
C TYR A 97 -9.37 6.82 13.57
N ALA A 98 -9.39 6.41 14.83
CA ALA A 98 -8.62 5.27 15.31
C ALA A 98 -9.11 3.95 14.70
N GLU A 99 -10.43 3.79 14.52
CA GLU A 99 -11.01 2.67 13.78
C GLU A 99 -10.50 2.63 12.34
N PHE A 100 -10.54 3.76 11.62
CA PHE A 100 -9.93 3.87 10.28
C PHE A 100 -8.45 3.43 10.28
N MET A 101 -7.66 3.87 11.26
CA MET A 101 -6.24 3.50 11.36
C MET A 101 -6.01 2.01 11.61
N ALA A 102 -7.00 1.31 12.19
CA ALA A 102 -6.97 -0.12 12.44
C ALA A 102 -7.58 -0.97 11.31
N MET A 103 -8.28 -0.35 10.35
CA MET A 103 -8.83 -1.06 9.20
C MET A 103 -7.72 -1.71 8.37
N PRO A 104 -7.99 -2.86 7.74
CA PRO A 104 -7.02 -3.53 6.88
C PRO A 104 -6.50 -2.62 5.78
N ARG A 105 -5.21 -2.76 5.48
CA ARG A 105 -4.55 -2.11 4.35
C ARG A 105 -4.39 -3.10 3.21
N THR A 106 -4.19 -2.59 1.99
CA THR A 106 -3.91 -3.44 0.84
C THR A 106 -2.65 -4.25 1.10
N SER A 107 -2.78 -5.58 1.07
CA SER A 107 -1.68 -6.50 1.32
C SER A 107 -0.63 -6.46 0.20
N ALA A 108 0.57 -6.99 0.49
CA ALA A 108 1.61 -7.18 -0.51
C ALA A 108 1.13 -8.00 -1.72
N ALA A 109 0.33 -9.06 -1.49
CA ALA A 109 -0.21 -9.87 -2.57
C ALA A 109 -1.24 -9.11 -3.42
N GLU A 110 -2.19 -8.43 -2.78
CA GLU A 110 -3.27 -7.71 -3.48
C GLU A 110 -2.75 -6.60 -4.38
N GLY A 111 -1.74 -5.86 -3.90
CA GLY A 111 -1.14 -4.74 -4.64
C GLY A 111 -0.30 -5.14 -5.85
N LEU A 112 -0.04 -6.45 -6.03
CA LEU A 112 0.64 -6.94 -7.22
C LEU A 112 -0.35 -7.15 -8.38
N ASP A 113 -0.01 -6.58 -9.52
CA ASP A 113 -0.70 -6.71 -10.79
C ASP A 113 -0.21 -7.94 -11.56
N GLU A 114 -1.09 -8.94 -11.72
CA GLU A 114 -0.80 -10.22 -12.40
C GLU A 114 -0.56 -10.08 -13.91
N GLY A 115 -0.85 -8.90 -14.49
CA GLY A 115 -0.66 -8.62 -15.92
C GLY A 115 0.77 -8.26 -16.31
N TYR A 116 1.66 -8.03 -15.35
CA TYR A 116 3.03 -7.55 -15.58
C TYR A 116 4.10 -8.46 -14.98
N TYR A 117 5.29 -8.39 -15.55
CA TYR A 117 6.48 -9.00 -14.96
C TYR A 117 7.05 -8.12 -13.84
N TYR A 118 7.69 -8.76 -12.86
CA TYR A 118 8.42 -8.13 -11.78
C TYR A 118 9.87 -8.59 -11.76
N ARG A 119 10.75 -7.77 -11.20
CA ARG A 119 12.04 -8.21 -10.65
C ARG A 119 11.93 -8.28 -9.14
N ILE A 120 12.45 -9.36 -8.55
CA ILE A 120 12.42 -9.54 -7.10
C ILE A 120 13.82 -9.19 -6.58
N ARG A 121 13.98 -7.97 -6.05
CA ARG A 121 15.24 -7.47 -5.49
C ARG A 121 15.31 -7.79 -4.00
N ASN A 122 16.46 -8.20 -3.48
CA ASN A 122 16.62 -8.34 -2.03
C ASN A 122 16.67 -6.94 -1.39
N ALA A 123 15.93 -6.73 -0.30
CA ALA A 123 15.87 -5.43 0.35
C ALA A 123 17.08 -5.15 1.28
N TYR A 124 17.80 -6.20 1.71
CA TYR A 124 19.02 -6.06 2.50
C TYR A 124 20.28 -6.00 1.62
N PHE A 125 20.49 -7.01 0.78
CA PHE A 125 21.54 -7.05 -0.25
C PHE A 125 21.03 -6.42 -1.55
N THR A 126 20.87 -5.10 -1.56
CA THR A 126 20.18 -4.33 -2.63
C THR A 126 20.76 -4.48 -4.05
N ASN A 127 21.99 -4.97 -4.20
CA ASN A 127 22.58 -5.28 -5.51
C ASN A 127 22.14 -6.62 -6.11
N TYR A 128 21.39 -7.43 -5.36
CA TYR A 128 21.06 -8.80 -5.72
C TYR A 128 19.56 -9.00 -5.94
N TYR A 129 19.26 -9.77 -6.97
CA TYR A 129 17.92 -10.14 -7.38
C TYR A 129 17.77 -11.66 -7.36
N ALA A 130 16.57 -12.15 -7.08
CA ALA A 130 16.25 -13.55 -7.30
C ALA A 130 16.15 -13.81 -8.81
N ALA A 131 16.97 -14.73 -9.31
CA ALA A 131 16.99 -15.10 -10.72
C ALA A 131 17.25 -16.59 -10.89
N VAL A 132 16.75 -17.17 -11.98
CA VAL A 132 17.00 -18.59 -12.27
C VAL A 132 18.42 -18.80 -12.81
N ASN A 133 19.20 -19.64 -12.12
CA ASN A 133 20.56 -20.00 -12.53
C ASN A 133 20.56 -21.12 -13.61
N ALA A 134 21.76 -21.48 -14.11
CA ALA A 134 21.90 -22.49 -15.15
C ALA A 134 21.45 -23.90 -14.72
N SER A 135 21.49 -24.19 -13.42
CA SER A 135 21.03 -25.45 -12.84
C SER A 135 19.52 -25.52 -12.64
N GLY A 136 18.79 -24.43 -12.93
CA GLY A 136 17.35 -24.36 -12.74
C GLY A 136 16.92 -24.07 -11.30
N ASN A 137 17.81 -23.56 -10.44
CA ASN A 137 17.47 -23.09 -9.09
C ASN A 137 17.29 -21.57 -9.07
N VAL A 138 16.61 -21.05 -8.04
CA VAL A 138 16.61 -19.63 -7.75
C VAL A 138 17.92 -19.27 -7.06
N ALA A 139 18.59 -18.22 -7.52
CA ALA A 139 19.87 -17.77 -7.01
C ALA A 139 19.92 -16.24 -6.93
N PRO A 140 20.70 -15.67 -5.99
CA PRO A 140 20.99 -14.25 -5.98
C PRO A 140 21.93 -13.89 -7.13
N LYS A 141 21.52 -12.95 -7.98
CA LYS A 141 22.36 -12.45 -9.07
C LYS A 141 22.31 -10.94 -9.16
N THR A 142 23.42 -10.34 -9.54
CA THR A 142 23.45 -8.94 -9.97
C THR A 142 22.66 -8.81 -11.26
N LEU A 143 21.87 -7.74 -11.36
CA LEU A 143 20.96 -7.52 -12.46
C LEU A 143 21.67 -7.53 -13.82
N VAL A 144 21.11 -8.30 -14.76
CA VAL A 144 21.45 -8.22 -16.19
C VAL A 144 20.20 -7.76 -16.93
N ASN A 145 20.28 -6.60 -17.58
CA ASN A 145 19.16 -6.03 -18.31
C ASN A 145 18.71 -6.98 -19.43
N ASN A 146 17.39 -7.08 -19.62
CA ASN A 146 16.75 -7.91 -20.65
C ASN A 146 16.97 -9.42 -20.51
N ASP A 147 17.53 -9.90 -19.39
CA ASP A 147 17.60 -11.32 -19.08
C ASP A 147 16.29 -11.78 -18.40
N LYS A 148 15.52 -12.62 -19.11
CA LYS A 148 14.26 -13.19 -18.62
C LYS A 148 14.42 -14.05 -17.36
N SER A 149 15.65 -14.45 -16.99
CA SER A 149 15.88 -15.15 -15.72
C SER A 149 15.53 -14.33 -14.49
N PHE A 150 15.48 -13.00 -14.60
CA PHE A 150 15.10 -12.08 -13.53
C PHE A 150 13.60 -11.74 -13.51
N TYR A 151 12.82 -12.23 -14.48
CA TYR A 151 11.44 -11.78 -14.68
C TYR A 151 10.49 -12.79 -14.05
N TRP A 152 9.64 -12.30 -13.16
CA TRP A 152 8.72 -13.10 -12.36
C TRP A 152 7.28 -12.67 -12.62
N VAL A 153 6.39 -13.63 -12.78
CA VAL A 153 4.94 -13.42 -12.80
C VAL A 153 4.39 -13.87 -11.46
N VAL A 154 3.52 -13.04 -10.90
CA VAL A 154 2.77 -13.35 -9.71
C VAL A 154 1.37 -13.75 -10.14
N LYS A 155 0.89 -14.90 -9.66
CA LYS A 155 -0.49 -15.34 -9.82
C LYS A 155 -1.15 -15.45 -8.46
N LYS A 156 -2.26 -14.75 -8.26
CA LYS A 156 -2.96 -14.65 -6.98
C LYS A 156 -3.95 -15.80 -6.84
N ASN A 157 -3.98 -16.41 -5.66
CA ASN A 157 -4.99 -17.38 -5.27
C ASN A 157 -6.08 -16.69 -4.45
N ASN A 158 -7.25 -17.33 -4.31
CA ASN A 158 -8.39 -16.76 -3.59
C ASN A 158 -8.17 -16.65 -2.08
N ASP A 159 -7.19 -17.36 -1.53
CA ASP A 159 -6.83 -17.38 -0.11
C ASP A 159 -5.76 -16.33 0.27
N GLY A 160 -5.36 -15.48 -0.68
CA GLY A 160 -4.33 -14.46 -0.48
C GLY A 160 -2.90 -14.95 -0.70
N SER A 161 -2.70 -16.26 -0.95
CA SER A 161 -1.40 -16.79 -1.36
C SER A 161 -1.11 -16.49 -2.83
N VAL A 162 0.14 -16.67 -3.25
CA VAL A 162 0.61 -16.41 -4.62
C VAL A 162 1.48 -17.53 -5.17
N LYS A 163 1.41 -17.73 -6.49
CA LYS A 163 2.36 -18.53 -7.25
C LYS A 163 3.37 -17.62 -7.93
N LEU A 164 4.66 -17.96 -7.82
CA LEU A 164 5.76 -17.23 -8.45
C LEU A 164 6.31 -18.03 -9.64
N THR A 165 6.07 -17.56 -10.87
CA THR A 165 6.52 -18.22 -12.10
C THR A 165 7.64 -17.42 -12.77
N ASN A 166 8.74 -18.08 -13.15
CA ASN A 166 9.83 -17.41 -13.83
C ASN A 166 9.63 -17.40 -15.36
N ALA A 167 9.85 -16.25 -15.99
CA ALA A 167 9.62 -16.06 -17.43
C ALA A 167 10.58 -16.87 -18.33
N LYS A 168 11.79 -17.18 -17.87
CA LYS A 168 12.77 -17.94 -18.67
C LYS A 168 12.43 -19.42 -18.75
N THR A 169 11.98 -20.00 -17.64
CA THR A 169 11.72 -21.44 -17.55
C THR A 169 10.24 -21.80 -17.72
N GLY A 170 9.34 -20.84 -17.52
CA GLY A 170 7.89 -21.09 -17.45
C GLY A 170 7.48 -21.96 -16.25
N LYS A 171 8.38 -22.12 -15.26
CA LYS A 171 8.19 -22.98 -14.10
C LYS A 171 7.95 -22.15 -12.84
N MET A 172 7.27 -22.75 -11.88
CA MET A 172 7.00 -22.15 -10.56
C MET A 172 8.14 -22.40 -9.58
N ALA A 173 8.39 -21.43 -8.70
CA ALA A 173 9.33 -21.59 -7.60
C ALA A 173 8.68 -22.34 -6.42
N TYR A 174 9.44 -23.24 -5.80
CA TYR A 174 9.01 -24.02 -4.63
C TYR A 174 10.21 -24.32 -3.73
N PRO A 175 10.02 -24.49 -2.41
CA PRO A 175 11.11 -24.92 -1.53
C PRO A 175 11.35 -26.43 -1.73
N ALA A 176 12.62 -26.86 -1.72
CA ALA A 176 12.95 -28.28 -1.84
C ALA A 176 12.30 -29.13 -0.73
N ASN A 177 12.12 -28.54 0.45
CA ASN A 177 11.33 -29.00 1.59
C ASN A 177 11.10 -27.80 2.53
N THR A 178 10.24 -27.94 3.54
CA THR A 178 9.87 -26.88 4.48
C THR A 178 10.80 -26.80 5.71
N THR A 179 12.11 -26.94 5.50
CA THR A 179 13.11 -26.80 6.58
C THR A 179 14.11 -25.70 6.28
N ALA A 180 14.80 -25.21 7.32
CA ALA A 180 15.85 -24.22 7.16
C ALA A 180 16.99 -24.76 6.26
N ASP A 181 17.63 -23.87 5.51
CA ASP A 181 18.68 -24.18 4.52
C ASP A 181 18.21 -24.94 3.28
N ALA A 182 16.92 -25.26 3.15
CA ALA A 182 16.38 -25.83 1.92
C ALA A 182 16.49 -24.85 0.76
N ASN A 183 16.96 -25.32 -0.41
CA ASN A 183 17.02 -24.50 -1.61
C ASN A 183 15.63 -24.17 -2.14
N VAL A 184 15.48 -22.98 -2.72
CA VAL A 184 14.33 -22.63 -3.57
C VAL A 184 14.62 -23.10 -5.00
N MET A 185 13.79 -24.01 -5.50
CA MET A 185 13.95 -24.70 -6.77
C MET A 185 12.80 -24.35 -7.73
N MET A 186 12.88 -24.83 -8.97
CA MET A 186 11.89 -24.56 -10.01
C MET A 186 11.20 -25.85 -10.49
N GLY A 187 9.87 -25.81 -10.71
CA GLY A 187 9.15 -26.84 -11.45
C GLY A 187 8.11 -27.66 -10.70
N LYS A 188 7.70 -27.26 -9.49
CA LYS A 188 6.52 -27.80 -8.82
C LYS A 188 5.58 -26.68 -8.43
N ASP A 189 4.29 -26.99 -8.39
CA ASP A 189 3.27 -26.12 -7.84
C ASP A 189 3.52 -25.90 -6.35
N TYR A 190 3.49 -24.63 -5.95
CA TYR A 190 3.65 -24.21 -4.57
C TYR A 190 3.07 -22.82 -4.39
N ASP A 191 2.33 -22.64 -3.30
CA ASP A 191 1.69 -21.39 -2.93
C ASP A 191 2.50 -20.72 -1.83
N TRP A 192 2.86 -19.45 -2.05
CA TRP A 192 3.66 -18.64 -1.13
C TRP A 192 2.77 -17.57 -0.48
N MET A 193 3.03 -17.26 0.79
CA MET A 193 2.45 -16.08 1.42
C MET A 193 3.40 -14.89 1.25
N LEU A 194 2.85 -13.69 1.05
CA LEU A 194 3.62 -12.45 1.02
C LEU A 194 3.28 -11.63 2.27
N GLU A 195 4.28 -11.39 3.11
CA GLU A 195 4.10 -10.66 4.37
C GLU A 195 5.02 -9.44 4.42
N GLU A 196 4.46 -8.27 4.76
CA GLU A 196 5.26 -7.11 5.11
C GLU A 196 5.80 -7.25 6.54
N ILE A 197 7.12 -7.24 6.67
CA ILE A 197 7.79 -7.42 7.96
C ILE A 197 8.91 -6.40 8.13
N THR A 198 9.28 -6.19 9.40
CA THR A 198 10.56 -5.57 9.77
C THR A 198 11.44 -6.63 10.39
N THR A 199 12.67 -6.74 9.88
CA THR A 199 13.63 -7.76 10.27
C THR A 199 14.32 -7.44 11.61
N ASP A 200 15.03 -8.42 12.15
CA ASP A 200 15.90 -8.34 13.33
C ASP A 200 17.00 -7.26 13.22
N GLN A 201 17.33 -6.83 12.00
CA GLN A 201 18.29 -5.77 11.71
C GLN A 201 17.64 -4.40 11.42
N GLY A 202 16.31 -4.32 11.51
CA GLY A 202 15.54 -3.08 11.41
C GLY A 202 15.15 -2.65 10.00
N GLN A 203 15.58 -3.36 8.95
CA GLN A 203 15.09 -3.14 7.60
C GLN A 203 13.71 -3.79 7.40
N SER A 204 12.85 -3.12 6.62
CA SER A 204 11.52 -3.63 6.27
C SER A 204 11.42 -4.01 4.79
N GLY A 205 10.56 -4.97 4.48
CA GLY A 205 10.27 -5.39 3.11
C GLY A 205 9.29 -6.57 3.10
N ILE A 206 9.18 -7.24 1.96
CA ILE A 206 8.26 -8.36 1.78
C ILE A 206 9.01 -9.67 2.01
N ALA A 207 8.57 -10.46 2.98
CA ALA A 207 8.96 -11.86 3.12
C ALA A 207 8.11 -12.72 2.18
N ILE A 208 8.77 -13.61 1.42
CA ILE A 208 8.13 -14.65 0.60
C ILE A 208 8.13 -15.93 1.44
N VAL A 209 7.02 -16.21 2.11
CA VAL A 209 6.94 -17.14 3.24
C VAL A 209 6.34 -18.48 2.80
N GLU A 210 6.91 -19.57 3.31
CA GLU A 210 6.36 -20.92 3.11
C GLU A 210 5.09 -21.18 3.93
N GLU A 211 4.37 -22.25 3.62
CA GLU A 211 3.03 -22.58 4.15
C GLU A 211 2.91 -22.54 5.68
N THR A 212 3.93 -22.96 6.44
CA THR A 212 3.87 -22.93 7.92
C THR A 212 4.05 -21.53 8.51
N GLY A 213 4.43 -20.55 7.69
CA GLY A 213 4.56 -19.14 8.08
C GLY A 213 5.89 -18.80 8.78
N ALA A 214 6.81 -19.75 8.92
CA ALA A 214 8.01 -19.61 9.75
C ALA A 214 9.25 -19.21 8.94
N LEU A 215 9.38 -19.75 7.72
CA LEU A 215 10.56 -19.55 6.89
C LEU A 215 10.24 -18.72 5.64
N SER A 216 11.23 -17.98 5.17
CA SER A 216 11.14 -17.18 3.96
C SER A 216 12.36 -17.37 3.06
N TRP A 217 12.22 -16.95 1.81
CA TRP A 217 13.34 -16.81 0.87
C TRP A 217 14.42 -15.93 1.46
N TYR A 218 15.63 -16.44 1.52
CA TYR A 218 16.78 -15.77 2.09
C TYR A 218 17.97 -15.85 1.14
N THR A 219 18.77 -14.79 1.15
CA THR A 219 20.03 -14.77 0.42
C THR A 219 21.19 -14.27 1.26
N ASN A 220 22.35 -14.91 1.07
CA ASN A 220 23.63 -14.31 1.39
C ASN A 220 24.60 -14.71 0.26
N PRO A 221 24.93 -13.78 -0.66
CA PRO A 221 25.78 -14.06 -1.81
C PRO A 221 27.19 -14.55 -1.46
N SER A 222 27.68 -14.33 -0.23
CA SER A 222 29.01 -14.79 0.21
C SER A 222 29.01 -16.26 0.63
N ASN A 223 27.89 -16.75 1.15
CA ASN A 223 27.76 -18.11 1.69
C ASN A 223 26.98 -19.05 0.77
N TRP A 224 25.98 -18.52 0.05
CA TRP A 224 25.09 -19.26 -0.84
C TRP A 224 24.94 -18.55 -2.19
N ALA A 225 26.07 -18.21 -2.82
CA ALA A 225 26.12 -17.48 -4.11
C ALA A 225 25.23 -18.07 -5.23
N ASN A 226 24.97 -19.38 -5.18
CA ASN A 226 24.23 -20.10 -6.21
C ASN A 226 22.78 -20.45 -5.82
N ASN A 227 22.34 -20.15 -4.60
CA ASN A 227 21.01 -20.56 -4.14
C ASN A 227 20.37 -19.49 -3.24
N VAL A 228 19.11 -19.17 -3.53
CA VAL A 228 18.18 -18.66 -2.52
C VAL A 228 17.73 -19.86 -1.69
N ILE A 229 17.73 -19.72 -0.38
CA ILE A 229 17.43 -20.79 0.58
C ILE A 229 16.34 -20.35 1.55
N MET A 230 15.79 -21.29 2.32
CA MET A 230 14.83 -21.00 3.38
C MET A 230 15.54 -20.62 4.69
N LYS A 231 15.17 -19.49 5.30
CA LYS A 231 15.61 -19.07 6.65
C LYS A 231 14.45 -18.42 7.41
N PRO A 232 14.55 -18.21 8.74
CA PRO A 232 13.53 -17.48 9.47
C PRO A 232 13.16 -16.16 8.79
N LYS A 233 11.87 -15.87 8.70
CA LYS A 233 11.38 -14.72 7.94
C LYS A 233 11.89 -13.39 8.50
N ASP A 234 12.10 -13.30 9.80
CA ASP A 234 12.58 -12.12 10.50
C ASP A 234 14.07 -11.83 10.33
N TRP A 235 14.85 -12.70 9.67
CA TRP A 235 16.27 -12.45 9.42
C TRP A 235 16.49 -11.36 8.36
N GLY A 236 17.49 -10.50 8.58
CA GLY A 236 17.81 -9.34 7.74
C GLY A 236 17.68 -9.54 6.22
N ALA A 237 18.23 -10.62 5.64
CA ALA A 237 18.18 -10.85 4.18
C ALA A 237 17.04 -11.74 3.69
N SER A 238 16.01 -11.96 4.52
CA SER A 238 14.77 -12.65 4.19
C SER A 238 13.70 -11.76 3.52
N ILE A 239 14.00 -10.46 3.37
CA ILE A 239 13.08 -9.47 2.80
C ILE A 239 13.42 -9.07 1.36
N TRP A 240 12.38 -8.82 0.58
CA TRP A 240 12.45 -8.55 -0.85
C TRP A 240 11.56 -7.36 -1.25
N THR A 241 11.81 -6.85 -2.45
CA THR A 241 11.02 -5.82 -3.11
C THR A 241 10.63 -6.32 -4.49
N PHE A 242 9.34 -6.20 -4.82
CA PHE A 242 8.82 -6.52 -6.15
C PHE A 242 8.84 -5.25 -7.01
N GLU A 243 9.78 -5.16 -7.94
CA GLU A 243 9.90 -4.05 -8.88
C GLU A 243 9.09 -4.34 -10.14
N LYS A 244 7.94 -3.68 -10.30
CA LYS A 244 7.09 -3.83 -11.50
C LYS A 244 7.86 -3.40 -12.75
N LEU A 245 7.82 -4.24 -13.78
CA LEU A 245 8.33 -3.91 -15.11
C LEU A 245 7.17 -3.49 -16.01
N ASP A 246 7.40 -2.51 -16.88
CA ASP A 246 6.46 -2.14 -17.94
C ASP A 246 6.54 -3.14 -19.11
N ILE A 247 6.35 -4.42 -18.79
CA ILE A 247 6.36 -5.54 -19.72
C ILE A 247 5.18 -6.43 -19.35
N ALA A 248 4.17 -6.46 -20.21
CA ALA A 248 3.00 -7.29 -20.01
C ALA A 248 3.32 -8.79 -20.19
N VAL A 249 2.66 -9.64 -19.42
CA VAL A 249 2.78 -11.11 -19.47
C VAL A 249 1.98 -11.70 -20.65
N GLY A 250 1.07 -10.92 -21.23
CA GLY A 250 0.24 -11.26 -22.38
C GLY A 250 -0.48 -10.02 -22.95
N ILE A 251 -1.53 -10.22 -23.75
CA ILE A 251 -2.42 -9.11 -24.14
C ILE A 251 -3.17 -8.68 -22.87
N THR A 252 -2.84 -7.50 -22.35
CA THR A 252 -3.66 -6.84 -21.33
C THR A 252 -5.06 -6.74 -21.90
N ALA A 253 -6.06 -7.30 -21.21
CA ALA A 253 -7.45 -7.04 -21.58
C ALA A 253 -7.61 -5.51 -21.73
N PRO A 254 -8.28 -5.01 -22.78
CA PRO A 254 -8.46 -3.58 -22.93
C PRO A 254 -9.07 -3.06 -21.63
N THR A 255 -8.39 -2.10 -21.00
CA THR A 255 -9.00 -1.32 -19.92
C THR A 255 -10.27 -0.72 -20.51
N VAL A 256 -11.42 -1.17 -20.00
CA VAL A 256 -12.69 -0.52 -20.30
C VAL A 256 -12.58 0.85 -19.65
N ASP A 257 -12.43 1.89 -20.46
CA ASP A 257 -12.49 3.26 -19.99
C ASP A 257 -13.92 3.50 -19.49
N ASN A 258 -14.14 3.33 -18.18
CA ASN A 258 -15.40 3.60 -17.51
C ASN A 258 -15.67 5.10 -17.36
N ASN A 259 -14.93 5.97 -18.05
CA ASN A 259 -15.37 7.34 -18.28
C ASN A 259 -16.68 7.30 -19.07
N GLN A 260 -17.80 7.30 -18.35
CA GLN A 260 -19.11 7.72 -18.86
C GLN A 260 -19.02 9.21 -19.21
N GLN A 261 -18.27 9.53 -20.26
CA GLN A 261 -18.41 10.79 -20.97
C GLN A 261 -19.88 10.89 -21.38
N PRO A 262 -20.55 12.03 -21.14
CA PRO A 262 -21.94 12.19 -21.54
C PRO A 262 -22.06 11.90 -23.04
N THR A 263 -23.04 11.09 -23.43
CA THR A 263 -23.19 10.66 -24.82
C THR A 263 -23.38 11.87 -25.75
N ILE A 264 -22.44 12.08 -26.64
CA ILE A 264 -22.46 13.10 -27.69
C ILE A 264 -22.92 12.43 -28.97
N TYR A 265 -23.85 13.06 -29.70
CA TYR A 265 -24.36 12.56 -30.98
C TYR A 265 -23.77 13.34 -32.15
N TYR A 266 -23.47 12.62 -33.22
CA TYR A 266 -23.03 13.16 -34.51
C TYR A 266 -23.99 12.72 -35.61
N ASP A 267 -24.29 13.62 -36.54
CA ASP A 267 -24.98 13.26 -37.78
C ASP A 267 -24.04 12.49 -38.73
N LEU A 268 -24.58 11.97 -39.83
CA LEU A 268 -23.78 11.23 -40.83
C LEU A 268 -22.78 12.13 -41.61
N GLN A 269 -22.79 13.44 -41.36
CA GLN A 269 -21.83 14.39 -41.90
C GLN A 269 -20.75 14.76 -40.87
N GLY A 270 -20.75 14.11 -39.70
CA GLY A 270 -19.76 14.33 -38.63
C GLY A 270 -20.00 15.58 -37.79
N ARG A 271 -21.17 16.23 -37.90
CA ARG A 271 -21.50 17.42 -37.10
C ARG A 271 -22.15 17.01 -35.80
N ARG A 272 -21.77 17.68 -34.71
CA ARG A 272 -22.36 17.46 -33.38
C ARG A 272 -23.82 17.92 -33.33
N VAL A 273 -24.69 17.10 -32.76
CA VAL A 273 -26.13 17.36 -32.61
C VAL A 273 -26.49 17.36 -31.12
N ALA A 274 -27.05 18.47 -30.64
CA ALA A 274 -27.62 18.55 -29.29
C ALA A 274 -29.07 18.04 -29.34
N ASN A 275 -29.40 17.03 -28.52
CA ASN A 275 -30.76 16.48 -28.34
C ASN A 275 -31.42 15.92 -29.63
N PRO A 276 -30.90 14.82 -30.21
CA PRO A 276 -31.52 14.19 -31.37
C PRO A 276 -32.90 13.60 -31.04
N THR A 277 -33.92 13.98 -31.82
CA THR A 277 -35.31 13.50 -31.66
C THR A 277 -35.83 12.65 -32.81
N LYS A 278 -35.15 12.63 -33.96
CA LYS A 278 -35.49 11.79 -35.12
C LYS A 278 -34.30 11.58 -36.06
N GLY A 279 -34.00 10.34 -36.44
CA GLY A 279 -32.98 10.00 -37.45
C GLY A 279 -31.88 9.04 -36.98
N ILE A 280 -30.87 8.81 -37.84
CA ILE A 280 -29.70 7.96 -37.53
C ILE A 280 -28.54 8.86 -37.09
N PHE A 281 -27.93 8.52 -35.95
CA PHE A 281 -26.79 9.23 -35.39
C PHE A 281 -25.68 8.25 -34.98
N ILE A 282 -24.46 8.76 -34.89
CA ILE A 282 -23.31 8.04 -34.33
C ILE A 282 -22.96 8.67 -32.99
N THR A 283 -22.76 7.88 -31.94
CA THR A 283 -22.31 8.39 -30.64
C THR A 283 -20.80 8.63 -30.62
N ASN A 284 -20.29 9.43 -29.68
CA ASN A 284 -18.86 9.53 -29.38
C ASN A 284 -18.22 8.19 -28.96
N HIS A 285 -19.02 7.15 -28.73
CA HIS A 285 -18.59 5.78 -28.46
C HIS A 285 -18.59 4.90 -29.73
N GLY A 286 -18.87 5.46 -30.90
CA GLY A 286 -18.87 4.74 -32.19
C GLY A 286 -20.13 3.91 -32.45
N GLU A 287 -21.16 4.06 -31.62
CA GLU A 287 -22.40 3.29 -31.75
C GLU A 287 -23.38 3.99 -32.70
N LYS A 288 -23.99 3.22 -33.60
CA LYS A 288 -25.11 3.69 -34.42
C LYS A 288 -26.41 3.60 -33.61
N VAL A 289 -27.12 4.72 -33.53
CA VAL A 289 -28.38 4.84 -32.79
C VAL A 289 -29.46 5.46 -33.68
N LEU A 290 -30.67 4.90 -33.59
CA LEU A 290 -31.88 5.44 -34.21
C LEU A 290 -32.69 6.16 -33.13
N LYS A 291 -32.99 7.43 -33.36
CA LYS A 291 -33.87 8.24 -32.51
C LYS A 291 -35.16 8.56 -33.26
#